data_AF-A0A963XDD5-F1
#
_entry.id   AF-A0A963XDD5-F1
#
_cell.length_a   1.000
_cell.length_b   1.000
_cell.length_c   1.000
_cell.angle_alpha   90.00
_cell.angle_beta   90.00
_cell.angle_gamma   90.00
#
_symmetry.space_group_name_H-M   'P 1'
#
loop_
_entity.id
_entity.type
_entity.pdbx_description
1 polymer ?
#
loop_
_entity_poly.entity_id
_entity_poly.type
_entity_poly.pdbx_seq_one_letter_code
_entity_poly.pdbx_strand_id
1 'polypeptide(L)'
;MYKVKEIYYTLQGEGAHTGRPAVFCRFTGCNLWSGREEDRHKAVCQFCDTDFVGTDGVRGGRYSAGALAQEVRSCWPDTAGGQAYVLCTGGEPLLQLDAPLIEAFHRAGLEVGVETNGTILPPNGLDWICVSPK
;
A
#
# COMPACT_ATOMS: atom_id res chain seq x y z
N MET A 1 11.29 -6.70 7.73
CA MET A 1 11.60 -5.51 6.91
C MET A 1 10.66 -5.52 5.72
N TYR A 2 9.90 -4.43 5.53
CA TYR A 2 8.92 -4.26 4.46
C TYR A 2 9.61 -3.72 3.21
N LYS A 3 9.33 -4.32 2.06
CA LYS A 3 9.83 -3.88 0.74
C LYS A 3 8.75 -3.03 0.09
N VAL A 4 9.11 -1.77 -0.15
CA VAL A 4 8.20 -0.76 -0.69
C VAL A 4 8.74 -0.29 -2.03
N LYS A 5 7.89 -0.35 -3.06
CA LYS A 5 8.18 0.16 -4.40
C LYS A 5 8.26 1.68 -4.37
N GLU A 6 7.25 2.33 -3.80
CA GLU A 6 7.14 3.79 -3.74
C GLU A 6 6.17 4.26 -2.65
N ILE A 7 6.38 5.50 -2.19
CA ILE A 7 5.53 6.21 -1.24
C ILE A 7 5.31 7.64 -1.73
N TYR A 8 4.05 8.06 -1.87
CA TYR A 8 3.72 9.41 -2.34
C TYR A 8 2.36 9.89 -1.83
N TYR A 9 2.23 11.21 -1.65
CA TYR A 9 0.99 11.86 -1.27
C TYR A 9 0.20 12.28 -2.52
N THR A 10 -1.08 11.93 -2.59
CA THR A 10 -1.99 12.32 -3.67
C THR A 10 -3.45 12.22 -3.17
N LEU A 11 -4.41 12.37 -4.08
CA LEU A 11 -5.81 12.03 -3.83
C LEU A 11 -6.09 10.59 -4.28
N GLN A 12 -6.87 9.84 -3.51
CA GLN A 12 -7.38 8.53 -3.92
C GLN A 12 -8.21 8.70 -5.21
N GLY A 13 -7.89 7.92 -6.23
CA GLY A 13 -8.55 7.96 -7.54
C GLY A 13 -9.81 7.09 -7.60
N GLU A 14 -9.93 6.09 -6.73
CA GLU A 14 -10.88 4.98 -6.89
C GLU A 14 -11.77 4.74 -5.65
N GLY A 15 -12.88 4.03 -5.89
CA GLY A 15 -13.76 3.52 -4.84
C GLY A 15 -14.54 4.60 -4.07
N ALA A 16 -15.03 4.23 -2.89
CA ALA A 16 -15.84 5.13 -2.05
C ALA A 16 -15.05 6.33 -1.49
N HIS A 17 -13.72 6.28 -1.54
CA HIS A 17 -12.82 7.34 -1.07
C HIS A 17 -12.23 8.18 -2.21
N THR A 18 -12.76 8.11 -3.44
CA THR A 18 -12.30 8.99 -4.53
C THR A 18 -12.30 10.46 -4.11
N GLY A 19 -11.18 11.15 -4.35
CA GLY A 19 -10.95 12.55 -3.97
C GLY A 19 -10.42 12.76 -2.56
N ARG A 20 -10.37 11.72 -1.71
CA ARG A 20 -9.81 11.82 -0.35
C ARG A 20 -8.28 11.90 -0.41
N PRO A 21 -7.63 12.85 0.29
CA PRO A 21 -6.17 12.86 0.43
C PRO A 21 -5.64 11.58 1.11
N ALA A 22 -4.57 11.02 0.55
CA ALA A 22 -3.95 9.79 1.01
C ALA A 22 -2.44 9.80 0.73
N VAL A 23 -1.66 9.23 1.65
CA VAL A 23 -0.31 8.75 1.31
C VAL A 23 -0.43 7.32 0.81
N PHE A 24 -0.09 7.09 -0.44
CA PHE A 24 0.00 5.77 -1.02
C PHE A 24 1.29 5.11 -0.55
N CYS A 25 1.18 3.90 0.00
CA CYS A 25 2.31 3.05 0.33
C CYS A 25 2.22 1.79 -0.54
N ARG A 26 2.97 1.76 -1.65
CA ARG A 26 2.95 0.66 -2.62
C ARG A 26 4.03 -0.36 -2.27
N PHE A 27 3.63 -1.52 -1.75
CA PHE A 27 4.53 -2.62 -1.46
C PHE A 27 5.05 -3.30 -2.75
N THR A 28 6.16 -4.01 -2.63
CA THR A 28 6.77 -4.77 -3.73
C THR A 28 6.20 -6.19 -3.80
N GLY A 29 5.80 -6.61 -5.01
CA GLY A 29 5.43 -8.00 -5.31
C GLY A 29 3.94 -8.32 -5.19
N CYS A 30 3.49 -9.35 -5.91
CA CYS A 30 2.12 -9.86 -5.93
C CYS A 30 2.14 -11.39 -5.97
N ASN A 31 1.10 -12.04 -5.45
CA ASN A 31 0.93 -13.49 -5.51
C ASN A 31 0.20 -13.96 -6.79
N LEU A 32 -0.38 -13.05 -7.57
CA LEU A 32 -1.14 -13.37 -8.79
C LEU A 32 -0.39 -13.10 -10.09
N TRP A 33 0.71 -12.35 -10.02
CA TRP A 33 1.61 -12.07 -11.15
C TRP A 33 3.01 -11.70 -10.62
N SER A 34 4.06 -12.14 -11.32
CA SER A 34 5.44 -11.82 -10.95
C SER A 34 5.80 -10.33 -11.12
N GLY A 35 5.02 -9.58 -11.90
CA GLY A 35 5.32 -8.21 -12.31
C GLY A 35 6.24 -8.14 -13.53
N ARG A 36 6.65 -9.29 -14.10
CA ARG A 36 7.45 -9.34 -15.33
C ARG A 36 6.54 -9.59 -16.52
N GLU A 37 6.72 -8.81 -17.58
CA GLU A 37 5.93 -8.93 -18.81
C GLU A 37 6.07 -10.31 -19.47
N GLU A 38 7.25 -10.93 -19.40
CA GLU A 38 7.50 -12.28 -19.90
C GLU A 38 6.60 -13.35 -19.26
N ASP A 39 6.15 -13.13 -18.02
CA ASP A 39 5.30 -14.06 -17.28
C ASP A 39 3.80 -13.73 -17.39
N ARG A 40 3.43 -12.55 -17.91
CA ARG A 40 2.05 -12.04 -17.87
C ARG A 40 1.04 -13.01 -18.48
N HIS A 41 1.37 -13.64 -19.60
CA HIS A 41 0.50 -14.60 -20.30
C HIS A 41 0.21 -15.89 -19.52
N LYS A 42 1.00 -16.21 -18.48
CA LYS A 42 0.80 -17.37 -17.59
C LYS A 42 0.28 -16.97 -16.21
N ALA A 43 0.15 -15.68 -15.95
CA ALA A 43 -0.25 -15.16 -14.65
C ALA A 43 -1.74 -15.38 -14.39
N VAL A 44 -2.11 -15.42 -13.10
CA VAL A 44 -3.53 -15.43 -12.69
C VAL A 44 -4.15 -14.06 -12.98
N CYS A 45 -3.43 -12.97 -12.67
CA CYS A 45 -3.82 -11.61 -13.04
C CYS A 45 -3.03 -11.14 -14.27
N GLN A 46 -3.71 -10.98 -15.41
CA GLN A 46 -3.06 -10.64 -16.69
C GLN A 46 -3.22 -9.17 -17.10
N PHE A 47 -4.08 -8.42 -16.42
CA PHE A 47 -4.49 -7.05 -16.79
C PHE A 47 -3.94 -5.97 -15.86
N CYS A 48 -2.95 -6.30 -15.01
CA CYS A 48 -2.37 -5.32 -14.10
C CYS A 48 -1.69 -4.17 -14.86
N ASP A 49 -1.98 -2.94 -14.45
CA ASP A 49 -1.52 -1.67 -14.99
C ASP A 49 -0.38 -1.03 -14.16
N THR A 50 0.05 -1.72 -13.10
CA THR A 50 0.91 -1.18 -12.06
C THR A 50 2.29 -1.81 -12.11
N ASP A 51 3.34 -1.00 -12.04
CA ASP A 51 4.70 -1.47 -11.73
C ASP A 51 4.86 -1.63 -10.21
N PHE A 52 5.08 -2.87 -9.77
CA PHE A 52 5.33 -3.23 -8.38
C PHE A 52 6.63 -4.02 -8.18
N VAL A 53 7.52 -4.05 -9.18
CA VAL A 53 8.78 -4.79 -9.11
C VAL A 53 9.88 -3.89 -8.56
N GLY A 54 10.66 -4.40 -7.61
CA GLY A 54 11.77 -3.65 -7.01
C GLY A 54 11.35 -2.67 -5.91
N THR A 55 12.31 -1.86 -5.47
CA THR A 55 12.18 -0.87 -4.38
C THR A 55 12.85 0.45 -4.78
N ASP A 56 12.69 0.82 -6.04
CA ASP A 56 13.46 1.85 -6.75
C ASP A 56 12.62 3.08 -7.13
N GLY A 57 11.34 3.09 -6.79
CA GLY A 57 10.47 4.26 -6.97
C GLY A 57 10.74 5.36 -5.94
N VAL A 58 9.90 6.40 -5.96
CA VAL A 58 10.00 7.52 -5.02
C VAL A 58 9.87 7.01 -3.59
N ARG A 59 10.89 7.25 -2.75
CA ARG A 59 10.96 6.73 -1.37
C ARG A 59 10.79 5.21 -1.31
N GLY A 60 11.19 4.52 -2.38
CA GLY A 60 11.29 3.06 -2.42
C GLY A 60 12.43 2.58 -1.53
N GLY A 61 12.24 1.44 -0.88
CA GLY A 61 13.27 0.91 0.00
C GLY A 61 12.83 -0.25 0.86
N ARG A 62 13.65 -0.53 1.87
CA ARG A 62 13.40 -1.56 2.88
C ARG A 62 13.30 -0.92 4.25
N TYR A 63 12.17 -1.09 4.91
CA TYR A 63 11.86 -0.38 6.15
C TYR A 63 11.57 -1.34 7.29
N SER A 64 11.87 -0.91 8.53
CA SER A 64 11.21 -1.46 9.72
C SER A 64 9.82 -0.84 9.88
N ALA A 65 8.98 -1.36 10.78
CA ALA A 65 7.62 -0.86 10.95
C ALA A 65 7.59 0.61 11.36
N GLY A 66 8.40 0.96 12.37
CA GLY A 66 8.51 2.35 12.84
C GLY A 66 9.10 3.29 11.78
N ALA A 67 10.13 2.85 11.04
CA ALA A 67 10.72 3.66 9.99
C ALA A 67 9.73 3.91 8.84
N LEU A 68 8.96 2.90 8.44
CA LEU A 68 7.95 3.04 7.40
C LEU A 68 6.83 4.00 7.83
N ALA A 69 6.34 3.85 9.07
CA ALA A 69 5.30 4.74 9.60
C ALA A 69 5.75 6.20 9.64
N GLN A 70 7.01 6.46 10.03
CA GLN A 70 7.59 7.81 10.01
C GLN A 70 7.73 8.36 8.59
N GLU A 71 8.21 7.54 7.65
CA GLU A 71 8.37 7.94 6.24
C GLU A 71 7.02 8.32 5.62
N VAL A 72 6.00 7.47 5.80
CA VAL A 72 4.62 7.71 5.35
C VAL A 72 4.05 8.97 6.01
N ARG A 73 4.21 9.11 7.33
CA ARG A 73 3.71 10.30 8.05
C ARG A 73 4.37 11.59 7.58
N SER A 74 5.65 11.54 7.21
CA SER A 74 6.41 12.71 6.70
C SER A 74 5.90 13.20 5.34
N CYS A 75 5.19 12.35 4.59
CA CYS A 75 4.60 12.71 3.31
C CYS A 75 3.29 13.47 3.46
N TRP A 76 2.65 13.44 4.63
CA TRP A 76 1.39 14.15 4.88
C TRP A 76 1.65 15.63 5.18
N PRO A 77 1.18 16.58 4.33
CA PRO A 77 1.43 18.00 4.55
C PRO A 77 0.69 18.55 5.77
N ASP A 78 1.32 19.43 6.54
CA ASP A 78 0.68 20.10 7.68
C ASP A 78 -0.51 20.98 7.26
N THR A 79 -0.53 21.40 6.00
CA THR A 79 -1.61 22.22 5.40
C THR A 79 -2.78 21.39 4.89
N ALA A 80 -2.67 20.06 4.81
CA ALA A 80 -3.71 19.19 4.24
C ALA A 80 -4.99 19.18 5.10
N GLY A 81 -4.87 19.45 6.40
CA GLY A 81 -5.97 19.32 7.36
C GLY A 81 -6.50 17.89 7.46
N GLY A 82 -7.47 17.67 8.36
CA GLY A 82 -8.13 16.37 8.52
C GLY A 82 -7.25 15.25 9.11
N GLN A 83 -7.79 14.04 9.09
CA GLN A 83 -7.13 12.83 9.59
C GLN A 83 -6.14 12.32 8.55
N ALA A 84 -4.86 12.22 8.95
CA ALA A 84 -3.82 11.65 8.09
C ALA A 84 -4.17 10.20 7.77
N TYR A 85 -4.02 9.83 6.50
CA TYR A 85 -4.49 8.55 5.97
C TYR A 85 -3.42 7.91 5.08
N VAL A 86 -3.14 6.63 5.33
CA VAL A 86 -2.29 5.80 4.48
C VAL A 86 -3.14 4.77 3.75
N LEU A 87 -2.94 4.67 2.43
CA LEU A 87 -3.52 3.60 1.61
C LEU A 87 -2.41 2.59 1.28
N CYS A 88 -2.48 1.42 1.91
CA CYS A 88 -1.59 0.30 1.66
C CYS A 88 -2.01 -0.44 0.38
N THR A 89 -1.10 -0.57 -0.58
CA THR A 89 -1.36 -1.20 -1.90
C THR A 89 -0.11 -1.89 -2.43
N GLY A 90 -0.12 -2.44 -3.65
CA GLY A 90 1.06 -2.80 -4.43
C GLY A 90 1.80 -4.09 -4.05
N GLY A 91 2.25 -4.90 -4.99
CA GLY A 91 1.25 -5.60 -5.77
C GLY A 91 0.16 -6.09 -4.81
N GLU A 92 0.35 -7.21 -4.11
CA GLU A 92 -0.56 -7.61 -3.03
C GLU A 92 -0.02 -7.15 -1.66
N PRO A 93 -0.62 -6.14 -1.00
CA PRO A 93 -0.11 -5.59 0.26
C PRO A 93 -0.14 -6.60 1.40
N LEU A 94 -1.12 -7.52 1.44
CA LEU A 94 -1.25 -8.51 2.52
C LEU A 94 -0.17 -9.59 2.51
N LEU A 95 0.74 -9.59 1.53
CA LEU A 95 1.99 -10.36 1.59
C LEU A 95 2.99 -9.82 2.61
N GLN A 96 2.85 -8.56 3.01
CA GLN A 96 3.80 -7.87 3.89
C GLN A 96 3.14 -7.10 5.02
N LEU A 97 1.93 -6.57 4.83
CA LEU A 97 1.19 -5.80 5.83
C LEU A 97 0.75 -6.70 7.00
N ASP A 98 1.22 -6.38 8.20
CA ASP A 98 1.00 -7.15 9.41
C ASP A 98 0.57 -6.24 10.59
N ALA A 99 0.18 -6.85 11.70
CA ALA A 99 -0.27 -6.13 12.88
C ALA A 99 0.78 -5.13 13.42
N PRO A 100 2.09 -5.46 13.53
CA PRO A 100 3.10 -4.50 13.97
C PRO A 100 3.17 -3.23 13.10
N LEU A 101 3.00 -3.34 11.78
CA LEU A 101 3.00 -2.18 10.90
C LEU A 101 1.73 -1.35 11.05
N ILE A 102 0.57 -1.99 11.13
CA ILE A 102 -0.72 -1.30 11.34
C ILE A 102 -0.67 -0.51 12.65
N GLU A 103 -0.21 -1.12 13.74
CA GLU A 103 -0.03 -0.42 15.01
C GLU A 103 0.98 0.73 14.90
N ALA A 104 2.04 0.57 14.11
CA ALA A 104 3.02 1.64 13.90
C ALA A 104 2.42 2.82 13.16
N PHE A 105 1.57 2.59 12.15
CA PHE A 105 0.82 3.63 11.47
C PHE A 105 -0.15 4.34 12.42
N HIS A 106 -0.93 3.59 13.21
CA HIS A 106 -1.82 4.17 14.21
C HIS A 106 -1.08 5.01 15.25
N ARG A 107 0.07 4.54 15.76
CA ARG A 107 0.92 5.32 16.68
C ARG A 107 1.49 6.59 16.03
N ALA A 108 1.66 6.61 14.72
CA ALA A 108 2.03 7.81 13.95
C ALA A 108 0.84 8.72 13.62
N GLY A 109 -0.37 8.39 14.10
CA GLY A 109 -1.59 9.15 13.88
C GLY A 109 -2.16 9.01 12.47
N LEU A 110 -1.87 7.89 11.78
CA LEU A 110 -2.42 7.59 10.46
C LEU A 110 -3.62 6.64 10.61
N GLU A 111 -4.71 6.91 9.91
CA GLU A 111 -5.75 5.93 9.60
C GLU A 111 -5.24 5.02 8.46
N VAL A 112 -5.57 3.73 8.51
CA VAL A 112 -4.98 2.70 7.63
C VAL A 112 -6.04 2.04 6.76
N GLY A 113 -5.96 2.30 5.45
CA GLY A 113 -6.72 1.58 4.43
C GLY A 113 -5.87 0.55 3.68
N VAL A 114 -6.51 -0.46 3.11
CA VAL A 114 -5.87 -1.43 2.21
C VAL A 114 -6.65 -1.63 0.91
N GLU A 115 -5.93 -1.78 -0.19
CA GLU A 115 -6.43 -2.27 -1.49
C GLU A 115 -5.85 -3.67 -1.75
N THR A 116 -6.67 -4.72 -1.65
CA THR A 116 -6.22 -6.13 -1.77
C THR A 116 -6.97 -6.87 -2.88
N ASN A 117 -6.32 -7.87 -3.46
CA ASN A 117 -6.96 -8.81 -4.40
C ASN A 117 -7.90 -9.82 -3.70
N GLY A 118 -7.92 -9.86 -2.37
CA GLY A 118 -8.85 -10.68 -1.57
C GLY A 118 -8.45 -12.14 -1.41
N THR A 119 -7.24 -12.54 -1.84
CA THR A 119 -6.76 -13.92 -1.71
C THR A 119 -6.09 -14.23 -0.38
N ILE A 120 -5.83 -13.20 0.44
CA ILE A 120 -5.21 -13.31 1.77
C ILE A 120 -6.16 -12.65 2.77
N LEU A 121 -6.36 -13.28 3.93
CA LEU A 121 -7.16 -12.69 5.00
C LEU A 121 -6.43 -11.47 5.59
N PRO A 122 -7.10 -10.31 5.66
CA PRO A 122 -6.50 -9.13 6.26
C PRO A 122 -6.30 -9.30 7.77
N PRO A 123 -5.20 -8.79 8.34
CA PRO A 123 -5.05 -8.70 9.79
C PRO A 123 -6.08 -7.73 10.40
N ASN A 124 -6.36 -7.91 11.69
CA ASN A 124 -7.20 -6.97 12.44
C ASN A 124 -6.55 -5.58 12.54
N GLY A 125 -7.38 -4.56 12.74
CA GLY A 125 -6.94 -3.18 12.97
C GLY A 125 -6.91 -2.29 11.72
N LEU A 126 -7.25 -2.80 10.54
CA LEU A 126 -7.47 -1.94 9.37
C LEU A 126 -8.76 -1.14 9.53
N ASP A 127 -8.69 0.14 9.22
CA ASP A 127 -9.83 1.07 9.32
C ASP A 127 -10.71 1.01 8.07
N TRP A 128 -10.11 0.70 6.92
CA TRP A 128 -10.81 0.54 5.65
C TRP A 128 -10.24 -0.64 4.84
N ILE A 129 -11.12 -1.48 4.31
CA ILE A 129 -10.75 -2.63 3.49
C ILE A 129 -11.47 -2.52 2.16
N CYS A 130 -10.71 -2.31 1.09
CA CYS A 130 -11.19 -2.43 -0.27
C CYS A 130 -10.69 -3.75 -0.86
N VAL A 131 -11.62 -4.55 -1.38
CA VAL A 131 -11.32 -5.83 -2.03
C VAL A 131 -11.67 -5.71 -3.51
N SER A 132 -10.71 -6.01 -4.37
CA SER A 132 -10.88 -6.08 -5.83
C SER A 132 -10.61 -7.51 -6.30
N PRO A 133 -11.61 -8.40 -6.28
CA PRO A 133 -11.46 -9.81 -6.61
C PRO A 133 -10.86 -10.00 -8.01
N LYS A 134 -10.01 -11.02 -8.14
CA LYS A 134 -9.35 -11.40 -9.40
C LYS A 134 -9.74 -12.81 -9.79
#